data_AF-A0A0Q7V2A8-F1
#
_entry.id   AF-A0A0Q7V2A8-F1
#
_cell.length_a   1.000
_cell.length_b   1.000
_cell.length_c   1.000
_cell.angle_alpha   90.00
_cell.angle_beta   90.00
_cell.angle_gamma   90.00
#
_symmetry.space_group_name_H-M   'P 1'
#
loop_
_entity.id
_entity.type
_entity.pdbx_description
1 polymer ?
#
loop_
_entity_poly.entity_id
_entity_poly.type
_entity_poly.pdbx_seq_one_letter_code
_entity_poly.pdbx_strand_id
1 'polypeptide(L)' 'MPANTEHKGIYSRVNNVLDLRNRIFHQEPLLGFNLSGNYSEIMQLLKWICPETQAWVKENCSVPRFIRSKP' A
#
# COMPACT_ATOMS: atom_id res chain seq x y z
N MET A 1 13.59 -12.62 -2.66
CA MET A 1 12.45 -12.50 -3.59
C MET A 1 11.83 -13.89 -3.74
N PRO A 2 10.50 -14.09 -3.58
CA PRO A 2 9.91 -15.41 -3.73
C PRO A 2 10.00 -15.85 -5.19
N ALA A 3 10.37 -17.12 -5.40
CA ALA A 3 10.88 -17.68 -6.66
C ALA A 3 9.85 -17.80 -7.81
N ASN A 4 8.67 -17.17 -7.74
CA ASN A 4 7.65 -17.31 -8.78
C ASN A 4 6.73 -16.09 -8.95
N THR A 5 7.23 -14.87 -8.68
CA THR A 5 6.44 -13.66 -8.96
C THR A 5 6.81 -13.17 -10.36
N GLU A 6 5.92 -13.37 -11.33
CA GLU A 6 6.11 -12.82 -12.67
C GLU A 6 6.37 -11.31 -12.58
N HIS A 7 7.40 -10.81 -13.27
CA HIS A 7 7.78 -9.38 -13.27
C HIS A 7 6.58 -8.45 -13.46
N LYS A 8 5.64 -8.84 -14.33
CA LYS A 8 4.39 -8.10 -14.59
C LYS A 8 3.54 -7.88 -13.33
N GLY A 9 3.49 -8.87 -12.45
CA GLY A 9 2.77 -8.78 -11.17
C GLY A 9 3.42 -7.79 -10.20
N ILE A 10 4.75 -7.70 -10.18
CA ILE A 10 5.47 -6.71 -9.36
C ILE A 10 5.19 -5.29 -9.88
N TYR A 11 5.31 -5.07 -11.19
CA TYR A 11 5.05 -3.75 -11.78
C TYR A 11 3.61 -3.29 -11.56
N SER A 12 2.62 -4.20 -11.68
CA SER A 12 1.22 -3.86 -11.39
C SER A 12 1.03 -3.39 -9.95
N ARG A 13 1.67 -4.04 -8.97
CA ARG A 13 1.59 -3.63 -7.56
C ARG A 13 2.22 -2.27 -7.32
N VAL A 14 3.38 -2.01 -7.92
CA VAL A 14 4.05 -0.70 -7.82
C VAL A 14 3.17 0.39 -8.43
N ASN A 15 2.59 0.15 -9.61
CA ASN A 15 1.72 1.13 -10.27
C ASN A 15 0.48 1.47 -9.42
N ASN A 16 -0.17 0.48 -8.80
CA ASN A 16 -1.31 0.74 -7.92
C ASN A 16 -0.95 1.67 -6.74
N VAL A 17 0.25 1.52 -6.17
CA VAL A 17 0.74 2.38 -5.09
C VAL A 17 1.09 3.79 -5.60
N LEU A 18 1.70 3.89 -6.79
CA LEU A 18 1.98 5.17 -7.44
C LEU A 18 0.69 5.95 -7.75
N ASP A 19 -0.33 5.27 -8.25
CA ASP A 19 -1.63 5.87 -8.55
C ASP A 19 -2.27 6.42 -7.26
N LEU A 20 -2.32 5.64 -6.19
CA LEU A 20 -2.84 6.13 -4.90
C LEU A 20 -2.04 7.36 -4.41
N ARG A 21 -0.71 7.31 -4.47
CA ARG A 21 0.15 8.44 -4.08
C ARG A 21 -0.15 9.68 -4.91
N ASN A 22 -0.34 9.53 -6.22
CA ASN A 22 -0.63 10.64 -7.11
C ASN A 22 -1.98 11.26 -6.79
N ARG A 23 -3.02 10.46 -6.54
CA ARG A 23 -4.33 10.96 -6.11
C ARG A 23 -4.25 11.74 -4.79
N ILE A 24 -3.49 11.24 -3.81
CA ILE A 24 -3.25 11.95 -2.54
C ILE A 24 -2.53 13.28 -2.80
N PHE A 25 -1.48 13.28 -3.62
CA PHE A 25 -0.71 14.47 -3.96
C PHE A 25 -1.56 15.53 -4.69
N HIS A 26 -2.42 15.09 -5.60
CA HIS A 26 -3.36 15.94 -6.33
C HIS A 26 -4.63 16.27 -5.53
N GLN A 27 -4.73 15.83 -4.27
CA GLN A 27 -5.89 16.03 -3.40
C GLN A 27 -7.22 15.53 -4.01
N GLU A 28 -7.14 14.46 -4.81
CA GLU A 28 -8.32 13.86 -5.40
C GLU A 28 -9.14 13.07 -4.36
N PRO A 29 -10.47 13.01 -4.51
CA PRO A 29 -11.33 12.22 -3.61
C PRO A 29 -11.00 10.72 -3.65
N LEU A 30 -10.86 10.09 -2.49
CA LEU A 30 -10.62 8.65 -2.34
C LEU A 30 -11.93 7.85 -2.07
N LEU A 31 -13.10 8.45 -2.33
CA LEU A 31 -14.40 7.78 -2.20
C LEU A 31 -14.46 6.55 -3.13
N GLY A 32 -14.92 5.41 -2.59
CA GLY A 32 -15.01 4.16 -3.33
C GLY A 32 -13.68 3.41 -3.55
N PHE A 33 -12.54 3.96 -3.14
CA PHE A 33 -11.25 3.28 -3.26
C PHE A 33 -11.10 2.15 -2.23
N ASN A 34 -10.50 1.03 -2.65
CA ASN A 34 -10.14 -0.07 -1.75
C ASN A 34 -8.89 0.28 -0.93
N LEU A 35 -9.02 1.18 0.05
CA LEU A 35 -7.90 1.62 0.89
C LEU A 35 -7.27 0.47 1.70
N SER A 36 -8.07 -0.52 2.11
CA SER A 36 -7.55 -1.71 2.80
C SER A 36 -6.65 -2.55 1.90
N GLY A 37 -7.06 -2.75 0.64
CA GLY A 37 -6.24 -3.43 -0.37
C GLY A 37 -4.96 -2.67 -0.66
N ASN A 38 -5.06 -1.36 -0.89
CA ASN A 38 -3.89 -0.51 -1.14
C ASN A 38 -2.90 -0.51 0.03
N TYR A 39 -3.38 -0.43 1.28
CA TYR A 39 -2.50 -0.52 2.44
C TYR A 39 -1.76 -1.87 2.46
N SER A 40 -2.46 -2.98 2.15
CA SER A 40 -1.85 -4.31 2.09
C SER A 40 -0.77 -4.39 1.02
N GLU A 41 -1.00 -3.79 -0.15
CA GLU A 41 -0.01 -3.70 -1.23
C GLU A 41 1.23 -2.89 -0.82
N ILE A 42 1.03 -1.73 -0.17
CA ILE A 42 2.13 -0.91 0.35
C ILE A 42 2.96 -1.70 1.36
N MET A 43 2.33 -2.41 2.30
CA MET A 43 3.07 -3.22 3.29
C MET A 43 3.82 -4.37 2.62
N GLN A 44 3.27 -4.96 1.56
CA GLN A 44 3.96 -6.00 0.80
C GLN A 44 5.18 -5.47 0.04
N LEU A 45 5.07 -4.29 -0.59
CA LEU A 45 6.20 -3.62 -1.24
C LEU A 45 7.27 -3.22 -0.22
N LEU A 46 6.88 -2.63 0.92
CA LEU A 46 7.81 -2.31 2.00
C LEU A 46 8.54 -3.55 2.50
N LYS A 47 7.85 -4.69 2.67
CA LYS A 47 8.50 -5.96 3.05
C LYS A 47 9.56 -6.41 2.03
N TRP A 48 9.33 -6.18 0.75
CA TRP A 48 10.30 -6.51 -0.30
C TRP A 48 11.50 -5.55 -0.32
N ILE A 49 11.29 -4.28 0.01
CA ILE A 49 12.35 -3.25 0.05
C ILE A 49 13.16 -3.35 1.35
N CYS A 50 12.48 -3.31 2.50
CA CYS A 50 13.07 -3.34 3.83
C CYS A 50 12.05 -3.89 4.87
N PRO A 51 12.20 -5.14 5.31
CA PRO A 51 11.34 -5.74 6.33
C PRO A 51 11.29 -4.96 7.65
N GLU A 52 12.39 -4.33 8.06
CA GLU A 52 12.48 -3.54 9.30
C GLU A 52 11.58 -2.29 9.21
N THR A 53 11.63 -1.58 8.08
CA THR A 53 10.74 -0.45 7.82
C THR A 53 9.28 -0.88 7.79
N GLN A 54 8.99 -2.03 7.19
CA GLN A 54 7.62 -2.58 7.18
C GLN A 54 7.11 -2.87 8.60
N ALA A 55 7.94 -3.44 9.47
CA ALA A 55 7.60 -3.69 10.86
C ALA A 55 7.36 -2.38 11.61
N TRP A 56 8.27 -1.41 11.47
CA TRP A 56 8.15 -0.10 12.09
C TRP A 56 6.86 0.63 11.66
N VAL A 57 6.53 0.62 10.36
CA VAL A 57 5.28 1.21 9.85
C VAL A 57 4.06 0.49 10.44
N LYS A 58 4.08 -0.84 10.55
CA LYS A 58 2.97 -1.60 11.11
C LYS A 58 2.67 -1.22 12.57
N GLU A 59 3.71 -0.96 13.35
CA GLU A 59 3.60 -0.60 14.77
C GLU A 59 3.18 0.86 14.99
N ASN A 60 3.65 1.76 14.13
CA ASN A 60 3.52 3.22 14.35
C ASN A 60 2.42 3.87 13.49
N CYS A 61 1.88 3.19 12.48
CA CYS A 61 0.91 3.79 11.56
C CYS A 61 -0.55 3.65 12.05
N SER A 62 -1.26 4.77 12.12
CA SER A 62 -2.68 4.80 12.49
C SER A 62 -3.64 4.52 11.32
N VAL A 63 -3.16 4.52 10.07
CA VAL A 63 -3.98 4.36 8.85
C VAL A 63 -4.90 3.13 8.89
N PRO A 64 -4.45 1.93 9.31
CA PRO A 64 -5.34 0.76 9.42
C PRO A 64 -6.52 0.96 10.36
N ARG A 65 -6.34 1.73 11.44
CA ARG A 65 -7.42 2.05 12.38
C ARG A 65 -8.48 2.91 11.69
N PHE A 66 -8.07 3.92 10.94
CA PHE A 66 -8.98 4.83 10.24
C PHE A 66 -9.72 4.16 9.08
N ILE A 67 -9.05 3.28 8.34
CA ILE A 67 -9.69 2.51 7.26
C ILE A 67 -10.82 1.62 7.81
N ARG A 68 -10.62 1.05 9.00
CA ARG A 68 -11.62 0.19 9.67
C ARG A 68 -12.75 0.98 10.29
N SER A 69 -12.49 2.19 10.78
CA SER A 69 -13.50 3.07 11.36
C SER A 69 -14.35 3.78 10.29
N LYS A 70 -14.61 3.11 9.15
CA LYS A 70 -15.43 3.61 8.05
C LYS A 70 -16.69 4.28 8.63
N PRO A 71 -17.02 5.53 8.26
CA PRO A 71 -18.30 6.14 8.66
C PRO A 71 -19.48 5.34 8.10
#